data_AF-A0AAU3NZ70-F1
#
_entry.id   AF-A0AAU3NZ70-F1
#
_cell.length_a   1.000
_cell.length_b   1.000
_cell.length_c   1.000
_cell.angle_alpha   90.00
_cell.angle_beta   90.00
_cell.angle_gamma   90.00
#
_symmetry.space_group_name_H-M   'P 1'
#
loop_
_entity.id
_entity.type
_entity.pdbx_description
1 polymer ?
#
loop_
_entity_poly.entity_id
_entity_poly.type
_entity_poly.pdbx_seq_one_letter_code
_entity_poly.pdbx_strand_id
1 'polypeptide(L)'
;MGHRRRADVDDRGPEGERRRARPQVELPGEEEPLPLCRLRFTGVLHTWGFALYLASRGKYEDNFLPTGLPFGSPEDALDCACGFYLGDPTP
;
A
#
# COMPACT_ATOMS: atom_id res chain seq x y z
N MET A 1 -51.23 20.11 30.73
CA MET A 1 -50.92 20.21 29.30
C MET A 1 -49.82 21.25 29.13
N GLY A 2 -48.60 20.82 28.81
CA GLY A 2 -47.44 21.70 28.69
C GLY A 2 -46.45 21.08 27.72
N HIS A 3 -46.41 21.62 26.50
CA HIS A 3 -45.44 21.31 25.47
C HIS A 3 -44.06 21.89 25.81
N ARG A 4 -43.00 21.13 25.51
CA ARG A 4 -41.65 21.52 25.04
C ARG A 4 -40.73 20.29 25.22
N ARG A 5 -39.74 19.94 24.40
CA ARG A 5 -39.29 20.21 23.03
C ARG A 5 -38.25 19.10 22.77
N ARG A 6 -38.12 18.69 21.51
CA ARG A 6 -37.20 17.67 20.98
C ARG A 6 -35.77 17.78 21.51
N ALA A 7 -35.18 16.65 21.85
CA ALA A 7 -33.75 16.41 21.73
C ALA A 7 -33.59 15.35 20.65
N ASP A 8 -33.51 15.79 19.40
CA ASP A 8 -32.91 15.01 18.31
C ASP A 8 -31.41 14.95 18.64
N VAL A 9 -30.99 13.87 19.32
CA VAL A 9 -29.57 13.52 19.45
C VAL A 9 -29.29 12.52 18.33
N ASP A 10 -28.92 13.07 17.18
CA ASP A 10 -28.29 12.33 16.09
C ASP A 10 -26.85 12.03 16.50
N ASP A 11 -26.63 10.88 17.12
CA ASP A 11 -25.32 10.36 17.49
C ASP A 11 -24.79 9.42 16.40
N ARG A 12 -24.73 9.91 15.16
CA ARG A 12 -24.07 9.23 14.05
C ARG A 12 -22.77 9.96 13.69
N GLY A 13 -21.82 9.96 14.63
CA GLY A 13 -20.43 10.29 14.33
C GLY A 13 -19.84 9.27 13.36
N PRO A 14 -19.05 9.71 12.35
CA PRO A 14 -18.50 8.79 11.36
C PRO A 14 -17.42 7.94 12.06
N GLU A 15 -17.63 6.63 12.04
CA GLU A 15 -16.63 5.63 12.38
C GLU A 15 -15.44 5.82 11.44
N GLY A 16 -14.51 6.67 11.85
CA GLY A 16 -13.22 6.85 11.20
C GLY A 16 -12.51 5.52 11.25
N GLU A 17 -12.57 4.81 10.11
CA GLU A 17 -11.77 3.65 9.74
C GLU A 17 -10.39 3.80 10.38
N ARG A 18 -10.22 3.16 11.54
CA ARG A 18 -8.98 3.16 12.28
C ARG A 18 -8.01 2.44 11.37
N ARG A 19 -7.21 3.19 10.61
CA ARG A 19 -6.06 2.70 9.87
C ARG A 19 -5.29 1.84 10.86
N ARG A 20 -5.46 0.53 10.78
CA ARG A 20 -4.74 -0.41 11.64
C ARG A 20 -3.28 -0.18 11.30
N ALA A 21 -2.60 0.59 12.14
CA ALA A 21 -1.16 0.69 12.09
C ALA A 21 -0.68 -0.75 12.14
N ARG A 22 -0.05 -1.20 11.05
CA ARG A 22 0.59 -2.52 11.06
C ARG A 22 1.62 -2.42 12.16
N PRO A 23 1.57 -3.28 13.21
CA PRO A 23 2.60 -3.27 14.22
C PRO A 23 3.93 -3.56 13.50
N GLN A 24 4.78 -2.55 13.42
CA GLN A 24 6.14 -2.71 12.94
C GLN A 24 6.88 -3.42 14.07
N VAL A 25 7.29 -4.66 13.85
CA VAL A 25 8.14 -5.37 14.81
C VAL A 25 9.48 -4.64 14.76
N GLU A 26 9.73 -3.81 15.77
CA GLU A 26 10.96 -3.02 15.85
C GLU A 26 12.04 -3.90 16.49
N LEU A 27 12.88 -4.48 15.62
CA LEU A 27 14.00 -5.33 16.03
C LEU A 27 15.21 -4.41 16.34
N PRO A 28 15.88 -4.60 17.50
CA PRO A 28 16.94 -3.69 17.93
C PRO A 28 18.13 -3.75 16.98
N GLY A 29 18.40 -2.63 16.30
CA GLY A 29 19.49 -2.49 15.32
C GLY A 29 19.06 -2.54 13.86
N GLU A 30 17.77 -2.67 13.57
CA GLU A 30 17.24 -2.64 12.20
C GLU A 30 16.87 -1.21 11.79
N GLU A 31 17.39 -0.77 10.65
CA GLU A 31 16.87 0.42 9.97
C GLU A 31 15.37 0.26 9.72
N GLU A 32 14.61 1.35 9.71
CA GLU A 32 13.17 1.26 9.40
C GLU A 32 12.97 0.54 8.05
N PRO A 33 12.13 -0.51 7.99
CA PRO A 33 11.83 -1.24 6.77
C PRO A 33 11.55 -0.30 5.59
N LEU A 34 12.37 -0.38 4.54
CA LEU A 34 12.18 0.42 3.34
C LEU A 34 10.98 -0.13 2.53
N PRO A 35 9.89 0.62 2.38
CA PRO A 35 8.79 0.19 1.53
C PRO A 35 9.20 0.24 0.04
N LEU A 36 9.20 -0.94 -0.62
CA LEU A 36 9.59 -1.10 -2.02
C LEU A 36 8.36 -1.18 -2.93
N CYS A 37 7.69 -2.34 -2.93
CA CYS A 37 6.54 -2.60 -3.79
C CYS A 37 5.49 -3.47 -3.08
N ARG A 38 4.29 -3.50 -3.65
CA ARG A 38 3.21 -4.40 -3.24
C ARG A 38 2.78 -5.24 -4.43
N LEU A 39 2.84 -6.55 -4.27
CA LEU A 39 2.34 -7.51 -5.24
C LEU A 39 0.82 -7.67 -5.13
N ARG A 40 0.15 -7.78 -6.28
CA ARG A 40 -1.29 -8.02 -6.42
C ARG A 40 -1.50 -9.29 -7.24
N PHE A 41 -2.05 -10.31 -6.59
CA PHE A 41 -2.45 -11.53 -7.29
C PHE A 41 -3.62 -11.23 -8.22
N THR A 42 -3.51 -11.64 -9.49
CA THR A 42 -4.49 -11.31 -10.53
C THR A 42 -5.48 -12.44 -10.80
N GLY A 43 -5.33 -13.60 -10.15
CA GLY A 43 -6.11 -14.81 -10.41
C GLY A 43 -5.42 -15.82 -11.33
N VAL A 44 -4.29 -15.45 -11.93
CA VAL A 44 -3.48 -16.32 -12.78
C VAL A 44 -2.13 -16.57 -12.13
N LEU A 45 -1.72 -17.84 -12.07
CA LEU A 45 -0.41 -18.24 -11.54
C LEU A 45 0.70 -17.62 -12.40
N HIS A 46 1.74 -17.09 -11.77
CA HIS A 46 2.84 -16.37 -12.41
C HIS A 46 2.50 -15.02 -13.06
N THR A 47 1.27 -14.52 -12.95
CA THR A 47 0.91 -13.17 -13.42
C THR A 47 0.51 -12.29 -12.24
N TRP A 48 1.38 -11.36 -11.90
CA TRP A 48 1.21 -10.45 -10.78
C TRP A 48 1.20 -9.02 -11.29
N GLY A 49 0.24 -8.24 -10.82
CA GLY A 49 0.34 -6.78 -10.86
C GLY A 49 1.16 -6.30 -9.68
N PHE A 50 1.69 -5.08 -9.77
CA PHE A 50 2.44 -4.50 -8.67
C PHE A 50 2.23 -2.98 -8.56
N ALA A 51 2.49 -2.47 -7.37
CA ALA A 51 2.48 -1.04 -7.08
C ALA A 51 3.78 -0.65 -6.37
N LEU A 52 4.42 0.44 -6.82
CA LEU A 52 5.61 1.00 -6.18
C LEU A 52 5.23 1.96 -5.07
N TYR A 53 6.03 2.02 -4.01
CA TYR A 53 5.81 2.96 -2.91
C TYR A 53 6.40 4.34 -3.19
N LEU A 54 5.59 5.31 -3.60
CA LEU A 54 6.08 6.67 -3.82
C LEU A 54 6.30 7.38 -2.48
N ALA A 55 7.56 7.47 -2.04
CA ALA A 55 7.95 8.16 -0.81
C ALA A 55 7.47 9.63 -0.79
N SER A 56 7.46 10.29 -1.95
CA SER A 56 6.95 11.67 -2.10
C SER A 56 5.46 11.82 -1.80
N ARG A 57 4.67 10.74 -1.91
CA ARG A 57 3.21 10.72 -1.70
C ARG A 57 2.77 9.82 -0.56
N GLY A 58 3.70 9.12 0.09
CA GLY A 58 3.45 8.20 1.19
C GLY A 58 2.47 7.06 0.85
N LYS A 59 2.38 6.65 -0.42
CA LYS A 59 1.39 5.65 -0.87
C LYS A 59 1.92 4.75 -1.99
N TYR A 60 1.25 3.62 -2.17
CA TYR A 60 1.50 2.69 -3.28
C TYR A 60 0.74 3.14 -4.53
N GLU A 61 1.40 3.18 -5.68
CA GLU A 61 0.80 3.44 -6.99
C GLU A 61 1.14 2.34 -7.98
N ASP A 62 0.15 1.89 -8.76
CA ASP A 62 0.32 0.86 -9.78
C ASP A 62 1.36 1.30 -10.82
N ASN A 63 2.21 0.38 -11.25
CA ASN A 63 3.32 0.68 -12.16
C ASN A 63 3.41 -0.34 -13.32
N PHE A 64 4.24 -0.02 -14.32
CA PHE A 64 4.54 -0.87 -15.46
C PHE A 64 5.96 -1.42 -15.38
N LEU A 65 6.13 -2.65 -15.86
CA LEU A 65 7.44 -3.26 -16.06
C LEU A 65 8.20 -2.55 -17.19
N PRO A 66 9.53 -2.73 -17.30
CA PRO A 66 10.32 -2.25 -18.44
C PRO A 66 9.82 -2.76 -19.81
N THR A 67 9.14 -3.91 -19.81
CA THR A 67 8.46 -4.47 -20.99
C THR A 67 7.25 -3.64 -21.45
N GLY A 68 6.80 -2.67 -20.65
CA GLY A 68 5.60 -1.87 -20.87
C GLY A 68 4.31 -2.53 -20.39
N LEU A 69 4.37 -3.74 -19.83
CA LEU A 69 3.21 -4.45 -19.31
C LEU A 69 2.94 -4.09 -17.83
N PRO A 70 1.67 -3.98 -17.40
CA PRO A 70 1.32 -3.74 -16.00
C PRO A 70 1.39 -5.02 -15.13
N PHE A 71 1.81 -6.14 -15.71
CA PHE A 71 1.88 -7.44 -15.05
C PHE A 71 3.07 -8.27 -15.58
N GLY A 72 3.59 -9.14 -14.74
CA GLY A 72 4.63 -10.11 -15.07
C GLY A 72 4.82 -11.14 -13.95
N SER A 73 6.01 -11.73 -13.87
CA SER A 73 6.35 -12.60 -12.75
C SER A 73 6.52 -11.78 -11.46
N PRO A 74 6.37 -12.39 -10.27
CA PRO A 74 6.67 -11.69 -9.03
C PRO A 74 8.14 -11.28 -8.94
N GLU A 75 9.05 -12.03 -9.57
CA GLU A 75 10.47 -11.70 -9.71
C GLU A 75 10.66 -10.42 -10.54
N ASP A 76 10.02 -10.31 -11.72
CA ASP A 76 10.10 -9.11 -12.56
C ASP A 76 9.65 -7.84 -11.80
N ALA A 77 8.60 -7.96 -10.99
CA ALA A 77 8.10 -6.85 -10.19
C ALA A 77 9.08 -6.44 -9.08
N LEU A 78 9.77 -7.41 -8.47
CA LEU A 78 10.79 -7.16 -7.45
C LEU A 78 12.02 -6.49 -8.07
N ASP A 79 12.55 -7.04 -9.17
CA ASP A 79 13.70 -6.49 -9.89
C ASP A 79 13.42 -5.06 -10.36
N CYS A 80 12.21 -4.80 -10.87
CA CYS A 80 11.79 -3.45 -11.24
C CYS A 80 11.81 -2.48 -10.05
N ALA A 81 11.37 -2.91 -8.86
CA ALA A 81 11.39 -2.09 -7.66
C ALA A 81 12.82 -1.85 -7.15
N CYS A 82 13.68 -2.88 -7.16
CA CYS A 82 15.09 -2.77 -6.78
C CYS A 82 15.84 -1.79 -7.69
N GLY A 83 15.62 -1.85 -9.01
CA GLY A 83 16.20 -0.89 -9.94
C GLY A 83 15.79 0.57 -9.66
N PHE A 84 14.57 0.80 -9.19
CA PHE A 84 14.09 2.15 -8.88
C PHE A 84 14.63 2.70 -7.54
N TYR A 85 14.63 1.90 -6.48
CA TYR A 85 14.96 2.37 -5.12
C TYR A 85 16.38 2.09 -4.67
N LEU A 86 16.98 1.00 -5.13
CA LEU A 86 18.29 0.54 -4.69
C LEU A 86 19.38 0.86 -5.70
N GLY A 87 19.01 1.35 -6.90
CA GLY A 87 19.96 1.58 -7.98
C GLY A 87 20.64 0.29 -8.41
N ASP A 88 19.96 -0.85 -8.26
CA ASP A 88 20.42 -2.17 -8.69
C ASP A 88 19.88 -2.45 -10.10
N PRO A 89 20.63 -2.13 -11.17
CA PRO A 89 20.31 -2.63 -12.48
C PRO A 89 20.67 -4.11 -12.49
N THR A 90 19.67 -4.98 -12.28
CA THR A 90 19.84 -6.42 -12.50
C THR A 90 20.52 -6.63 -13.88
N PRO A 91 21.56 -7.49 -13.99
CA PRO A 91 22.43 -7.58 -15.17
C PRO A 91 21.74 -7.88 -16.50
#